data_AF-A0A851GPJ3-F1
#
_entry.id   AF-A0A851GPJ3-F1
#
_cell.length_a   1.000
_cell.length_b   1.000
_cell.length_c   1.000
_cell.angle_alpha   90.00
_cell.angle_beta   90.00
_cell.angle_gamma   90.00
#
_symmetry.space_group_name_H-M   'P 1'
#
loop_
_entity.id
_entity.type
_entity.pdbx_description
1 polymer ?
#
loop_
_entity_poly.entity_id
_entity_poly.type
_entity_poly.pdbx_seq_one_letter_code
_entity_poly.pdbx_strand_id
1 'polypeptide(L)'
;PIWKQADQPLEKRVESILKELTLTEKAELCYGRSWMEAGEVKRLGISKIMLADGPQGITRHTEPSALPVGINLSCTWNPQSAYEYGRLLAEEM
;
A
#
# COMPACT_ATOMS: atom_id res chain seq x y z
N PRO A 1 18.94 -15.36 1.74
CA PRO A 1 19.33 -14.11 2.43
C PRO A 1 18.36 -13.85 3.60
N ILE A 2 18.80 -13.19 4.67
CA ILE A 2 18.01 -12.98 5.90
C ILE A 2 16.67 -12.33 5.58
N TRP A 3 16.64 -11.38 4.65
CA TRP A 3 15.43 -10.63 4.33
C TRP A 3 14.26 -11.47 3.76
N LYS A 4 14.55 -12.67 3.21
CA LYS A 4 13.54 -13.64 2.74
C LYS A 4 12.99 -14.57 3.84
N GLN A 5 13.57 -14.55 5.03
CA GLN A 5 13.19 -15.43 6.14
C GLN A 5 12.08 -14.76 6.96
N ALA A 6 10.85 -15.26 6.87
CA ALA A 6 9.69 -14.62 7.49
C ALA A 6 9.69 -14.70 9.04
N ASP A 7 10.44 -15.65 9.60
CA ASP A 7 10.64 -15.88 11.05
C ASP A 7 11.60 -14.86 11.70
N GLN A 8 12.37 -14.12 10.90
CA GLN A 8 13.31 -13.12 11.41
C GLN A 8 12.62 -11.78 11.73
N PRO A 9 13.10 -11.02 12.71
CA PRO A 9 12.58 -9.70 13.03
C PRO A 9 12.54 -8.77 11.81
N LEU A 10 11.45 -8.00 11.65
CA LEU A 10 11.24 -7.12 10.50
C LEU A 10 12.45 -6.22 10.24
N GLU A 11 12.96 -5.54 11.26
CA GLU A 11 14.09 -4.61 11.09
C GLU A 11 15.37 -5.30 10.61
N LYS A 12 15.65 -6.52 11.08
CA LYS A 12 16.79 -7.29 10.59
C LYS A 12 16.64 -7.65 9.10
N ARG A 13 15.40 -7.93 8.67
CA ARG A 13 15.10 -8.21 7.27
C ARG A 13 15.25 -6.95 6.42
N VAL A 14 14.75 -5.80 6.89
CA VAL A 14 14.87 -4.51 6.21
C VAL A 14 16.35 -4.10 6.09
N GLU A 15 17.12 -4.15 7.17
CA GLU A 15 18.55 -3.84 7.13
C GLU A 15 19.33 -4.77 6.19
N SER A 16 18.97 -6.05 6.16
CA SER A 16 19.62 -7.02 5.27
C SER A 16 19.37 -6.71 3.79
N ILE A 17 18.14 -6.35 3.39
CA ILE A 17 17.86 -6.03 1.98
C ILE A 17 18.41 -4.65 1.58
N LEU A 18 18.43 -3.68 2.49
CA LEU A 18 19.02 -2.35 2.25
C LEU A 18 20.51 -2.39 1.93
N LYS A 19 21.24 -3.43 2.40
CA LYS A 19 22.64 -3.68 2.08
C LYS A 19 22.83 -4.32 0.69
N GLU A 20 21.82 -5.03 0.19
CA GLU A 20 21.85 -5.66 -1.13
C GLU A 20 21.42 -4.71 -2.26
N LEU A 21 20.74 -3.61 -1.94
CA LEU A 21 20.29 -2.59 -2.88
C LEU A 21 21.43 -1.63 -3.28
N THR A 22 21.53 -1.37 -4.58
CA THR A 22 22.35 -0.28 -5.13
C THR A 22 21.72 1.08 -4.82
N LEU A 23 22.49 2.16 -4.99
CA LEU A 23 21.95 3.52 -4.82
C LEU A 23 20.78 3.80 -5.77
N THR A 24 20.89 3.36 -7.02
CA THR A 24 19.82 3.52 -8.03
C THR A 24 18.56 2.78 -7.62
N GLU A 25 18.67 1.51 -7.20
CA GLU A 25 17.50 0.74 -6.75
C GLU A 25 16.86 1.32 -5.47
N LYS A 26 17.64 1.94 -4.58
CA LYS A 26 17.09 2.70 -3.45
C LYS A 26 16.29 3.90 -3.93
N ALA A 27 16.82 4.66 -4.88
CA ALA A 27 16.11 5.79 -5.46
C ALA A 27 14.81 5.33 -6.15
N GLU A 28 14.83 4.22 -6.90
CA GLU A 28 13.65 3.63 -7.56
C GLU A 28 12.51 3.34 -6.59
N LEU A 29 12.80 2.97 -5.34
CA LEU A 29 11.80 2.72 -4.31
C LEU A 29 11.21 3.99 -3.68
N CYS A 30 11.76 5.18 -3.97
CA CYS A 30 11.37 6.45 -3.34
C CYS A 30 10.56 7.39 -4.26
N TYR A 31 10.15 6.97 -5.45
CA TYR A 31 9.32 7.77 -6.34
C TYR A 31 8.21 6.97 -7.03
N GLY A 32 7.20 7.69 -7.53
CA GLY A 32 6.11 7.12 -8.32
C GLY A 32 6.62 6.66 -9.68
N ARG A 33 6.47 5.37 -9.96
CA ARG A 33 7.04 4.73 -11.16
C ARG A 33 6.19 4.96 -12.40
N SER A 34 4.87 4.86 -12.25
CA SER A 34 3.90 4.99 -13.34
C SER A 34 2.53 5.43 -12.79
N TRP A 35 1.47 5.33 -13.58
CA TRP A 35 0.12 5.66 -13.15
C TRP A 35 -0.32 4.81 -11.95
N MET A 36 -0.35 5.42 -10.77
CA MET A 36 -0.76 4.78 -9.53
C MET A 36 0.09 3.54 -9.18
N GLU A 37 1.40 3.60 -9.44
CA GLU A 37 2.37 2.58 -9.07
C GLU A 37 3.63 3.23 -8.47
N ALA A 38 4.22 2.62 -7.45
CA ALA A 38 5.43 3.10 -6.80
C ALA A 38 6.42 1.96 -6.53
N GLY A 39 7.71 2.23 -6.73
CA GLY A 39 8.79 1.27 -6.52
C GLY A 39 8.76 0.09 -7.49
N GLU A 40 9.89 -0.61 -7.62
CA GLU A 40 10.05 -1.97 -8.14
C GLU A 40 11.56 -2.27 -8.15
N VAL A 41 12.00 -3.45 -7.70
CA VAL A 41 13.40 -3.88 -7.88
C VAL A 41 13.41 -5.32 -8.37
N LYS A 42 13.36 -5.49 -9.70
CA LYS A 42 13.24 -6.81 -10.35
C LYS A 42 14.37 -7.77 -10.02
N ARG A 43 15.61 -7.27 -9.91
CA ARG A 43 16.80 -8.09 -9.58
C ARG A 43 16.67 -8.81 -8.24
N LEU A 44 16.11 -8.12 -7.24
CA LEU A 44 15.86 -8.68 -5.92
C LEU A 44 14.46 -9.31 -5.80
N GLY A 45 13.59 -9.14 -6.80
CA GLY A 45 12.21 -9.64 -6.76
C GLY A 45 11.29 -8.80 -5.86
N ILE A 46 11.60 -7.52 -5.66
CA ILE A 46 10.70 -6.58 -4.99
C ILE A 46 9.67 -6.12 -6.03
N SER A 47 8.41 -6.53 -5.85
CA SER A 47 7.31 -6.10 -6.70
C SER A 47 6.98 -4.63 -6.49
N LYS A 48 6.42 -4.01 -7.53
CA LYS A 48 5.80 -2.68 -7.44
C LYS A 48 4.63 -2.66 -6.45
N ILE A 49 4.43 -1.50 -5.83
CA ILE A 49 3.25 -1.20 -5.01
C ILE A 49 2.23 -0.52 -5.90
N MET A 50 1.01 -1.04 -5.86
CA MET A 50 -0.14 -0.47 -6.56
C MET A 50 -0.86 0.50 -5.61
N LEU A 51 -1.12 1.71 -6.07
CA LEU A 51 -1.79 2.76 -5.31
C LEU A 51 -3.22 2.96 -5.83
N ALA A 52 -4.17 3.41 -5.02
CA ALA A 52 -5.49 3.75 -5.51
C ALA A 52 -6.04 4.96 -4.76
N ASP A 53 -6.75 5.81 -5.50
CA ASP A 53 -7.57 6.86 -4.91
C ASP A 53 -8.96 6.27 -4.68
N GLY A 54 -9.37 6.20 -3.42
CA GLY A 54 -10.68 5.66 -3.08
C GLY A 54 -11.24 6.13 -1.75
N PRO A 55 -11.18 7.43 -1.42
CA PRO A 55 -11.82 7.90 -0.20
C PRO A 55 -13.34 7.72 -0.21
N GLN A 56 -13.95 7.33 -1.34
CA GLN A 56 -15.40 7.11 -1.53
C GLN A 56 -15.72 5.79 -2.27
N GLY A 57 -14.81 4.83 -2.24
CA GLY A 57 -14.85 3.60 -3.05
C GLY A 57 -13.66 3.52 -4.00
N ILE A 58 -13.10 2.32 -4.21
CA ILE A 58 -11.87 2.13 -4.99
C ILE A 58 -12.20 1.85 -6.47
N THR A 59 -11.87 2.80 -7.34
CA THR A 59 -12.31 2.82 -8.76
C THR A 59 -11.42 2.01 -9.72
N ARG A 60 -10.69 1.00 -9.24
CA ARG A 60 -9.61 0.41 -10.05
C ARG A 60 -10.05 -0.74 -10.97
N HIS A 61 -10.89 -1.66 -10.48
CA HIS A 61 -11.14 -2.94 -11.17
C HIS A 61 -12.59 -3.45 -11.12
N THR A 62 -13.49 -2.75 -10.44
CA THR A 62 -14.88 -3.15 -10.20
C THR A 62 -15.82 -1.93 -10.28
N GLU A 63 -17.13 -2.18 -10.24
CA GLU A 63 -18.09 -1.15 -9.85
C GLU A 63 -17.90 -0.88 -8.35
N PRO A 64 -17.39 0.31 -7.95
CA PRO A 64 -17.06 0.57 -6.57
C PRO A 64 -18.32 0.82 -5.73
N SER A 65 -18.27 0.50 -4.44
CA SER A 65 -19.26 0.99 -3.49
C SER A 65 -19.23 2.52 -3.45
N ALA A 66 -20.36 3.17 -3.73
CA ALA A 66 -20.48 4.62 -3.65
C ALA A 66 -20.61 5.07 -2.18
N LEU A 67 -19.47 5.31 -1.52
CA LEU A 67 -19.44 5.64 -0.10
C LEU A 67 -19.57 7.15 0.17
N PRO A 68 -20.16 7.54 1.32
CA PRO A 68 -20.28 8.95 1.70
C PRO A 68 -18.90 9.60 1.86
N VAL A 69 -18.75 10.85 1.39
CA VAL A 69 -17.53 11.65 1.64
C VAL A 69 -17.17 11.66 3.13
N GLY A 70 -15.88 11.82 3.46
CA GLY A 70 -15.39 11.78 4.84
C GLY A 70 -16.12 12.73 5.81
N ILE A 71 -16.57 13.90 5.34
CA ILE A 71 -17.37 14.81 6.17
C ILE A 71 -18.75 14.22 6.53
N ASN A 72 -19.41 13.52 5.62
CA ASN A 72 -20.69 12.85 5.89
C ASN A 72 -20.50 11.64 6.82
N LEU A 73 -19.42 10.88 6.63
CA LEU A 73 -19.05 9.81 7.56
C LEU A 73 -18.84 10.37 8.99
N SER A 74 -18.18 11.54 9.12
CA SER A 74 -17.95 12.17 10.41
C SER A 74 -19.24 12.57 11.15
N CYS A 75 -20.29 12.93 10.41
CA CYS A 75 -21.61 13.27 10.99
C CYS A 75 -22.31 12.09 11.69
N THR A 76 -21.83 10.86 11.50
CA THR A 76 -22.35 9.68 12.23
C THR A 76 -21.91 9.67 13.70
N TRP A 77 -20.82 10.37 14.04
CA TRP A 77 -20.18 10.32 15.37
C TRP A 77 -19.90 8.90 15.87
N ASN A 78 -19.72 7.94 14.95
CA ASN A 78 -19.54 6.53 15.25
C ASN A 78 -18.21 6.00 14.72
N PRO A 79 -17.20 5.77 15.58
CA PRO A 79 -15.92 5.19 15.19
C PRO A 79 -16.05 3.82 14.53
N GLN A 80 -17.06 3.02 14.90
CA GLN A 80 -17.30 1.71 14.29
C GLN A 80 -17.69 1.83 12.82
N SER A 81 -18.48 2.84 12.45
CA SER A 81 -18.80 3.12 11.05
C SER A 81 -17.57 3.49 10.24
N ALA A 82 -16.62 4.24 10.82
CA ALA A 82 -15.36 4.56 10.14
C ALA A 82 -14.44 3.33 9.98
N TYR A 83 -14.46 2.41 10.94
CA TYR A 83 -13.74 1.14 10.83
C TYR A 83 -14.31 0.27 9.71
N GLU A 84 -15.63 0.10 9.66
CA GLU A 84 -16.30 -0.69 8.61
C GLU A 84 -16.12 -0.08 7.22
N TYR A 85 -16.13 1.24 7.14
CA TYR A 85 -15.80 2.00 5.94
C TYR A 85 -14.40 1.64 5.42
N GLY A 86 -13.38 1.72 6.28
CA GLY A 86 -12.00 1.38 5.91
C GLY A 86 -11.81 -0.09 5.55
N ARG A 87 -12.52 -1.00 6.24
CA ARG A 87 -12.49 -2.44 5.93
C ARG A 87 -13.03 -2.71 4.52
N LEU A 88 -14.17 -2.12 4.17
CA LEU A 88 -14.75 -2.27 2.83
C LEU A 88 -13.81 -1.74 1.75
N LEU A 89 -13.18 -0.57 1.97
CA LEU A 89 -12.18 -0.06 1.04
C LEU A 89 -11.01 -1.05 0.87
N ALA A 90 -10.53 -1.67 1.94
CA ALA A 90 -9.46 -2.66 1.84
C ALA A 90 -9.88 -3.95 1.10
N GLU A 91 -11.15 -4.34 1.17
CA GLU A 91 -11.71 -5.49 0.43
C GLU A 91 -11.89 -5.20 -1.06
N GLU A 92 -12.08 -3.94 -1.46
CA GLU A 92 -12.20 -3.52 -2.85
C GLU A 92 -10.83 -3.24 -3.54
N MET A 93 -9.73 -3.26 -2.80
CA MET A 93 -8.36 -3.04 -3.31
C MET A 93 -7.76 -4.29 -3.96
#